data_AF-A0A3D3NL58-F1
#
_entry.id   AF-A0A3D3NL58-F1
#
_cell.length_a   1.000
_cell.length_b   1.000
_cell.length_c   1.000
_cell.angle_alpha   90.00
_cell.angle_beta   90.00
_cell.angle_gamma   90.00
#
_symmetry.space_group_name_H-M   'P 1'
#
loop_
_entity.id
_entity.type
_entity.pdbx_description
1 polymer ?
#
loop_
_entity_poly.entity_id
_entity_poly.type
_entity_poly.pdbx_seq_one_letter_code
_entity_poly.pdbx_strand_id
1 'polypeptide(L)'
;DQDETQAYIEHRLKCAGSKGSPRFDAGAFEALFEASGGVPRRINAHCDRLLLAGFLNGKSEFTRSDVEEVARELREETQATAPAAVAGGVDAAQSAAHPQLTDSGILDIDLSRVALDGSTADQAARVIADLKSGQSEQRLIRIERSMFRLERNNAAILSLLQQLVDAVRVKQ
;
A
#
# COMPACT_ATOMS: atom_id res chain seq x y z
N ASP A 1 12.92 -12.37 -5.86
CA ASP A 1 13.29 -12.71 -7.25
C ASP A 1 12.09 -12.85 -8.19
N GLN A 2 12.33 -12.90 -9.50
CA GLN A 2 11.29 -13.08 -10.52
C GLN A 2 10.57 -14.43 -10.36
N ASP A 3 11.34 -15.51 -10.14
CA ASP A 3 10.80 -16.86 -9.93
C ASP A 3 9.90 -16.94 -8.68
N GLU A 4 10.30 -16.25 -7.60
CA GLU A 4 9.48 -16.15 -6.39
C GLU A 4 8.19 -15.36 -6.64
N THR A 5 8.24 -14.33 -7.48
CA THR A 5 7.07 -13.53 -7.85
C THR A 5 6.08 -14.35 -8.65
N GLN A 6 6.55 -15.12 -9.62
CA GLN A 6 5.73 -16.05 -10.37
C GLN A 6 5.09 -17.10 -9.44
N ALA A 7 5.90 -17.78 -8.62
CA ALA A 7 5.41 -18.79 -7.69
C ALA A 7 4.36 -18.22 -6.71
N TYR A 8 4.57 -16.98 -6.25
CA TYR A 8 3.61 -16.28 -5.39
C TYR A 8 2.28 -16.03 -6.11
N ILE A 9 2.30 -15.52 -7.35
CA ILE A 9 1.08 -15.24 -8.13
C ILE A 9 0.32 -16.55 -8.41
N GLU A 10 1.02 -17.60 -8.84
CA GLU A 10 0.40 -18.90 -9.12
C GLU A 10 -0.23 -19.51 -7.87
N HIS A 11 0.46 -19.44 -6.73
CA HIS A 11 -0.07 -19.88 -5.45
C HIS A 11 -1.36 -19.11 -5.08
N ARG A 12 -1.36 -17.78 -5.25
CA ARG A 12 -2.54 -16.93 -4.97
C ARG A 12 -3.73 -17.29 -5.88
N LEU A 13 -3.49 -17.53 -7.17
CA LEU A 13 -4.53 -17.98 -8.10
C LEU A 13 -5.09 -19.35 -7.71
N LYS A 14 -4.23 -20.28 -7.28
CA LYS A 14 -4.66 -21.59 -6.79
C LYS A 14 -5.51 -21.47 -5.52
N CYS A 15 -5.13 -20.62 -4.57
CA CYS A 15 -5.92 -20.33 -3.38
C CYS A 15 -7.30 -19.73 -3.71
N ALA A 16 -7.39 -18.92 -4.78
CA ALA A 16 -8.64 -18.37 -5.29
C ALA A 16 -9.49 -19.40 -6.06
N GLY A 17 -9.03 -20.65 -6.21
CA GLY A 17 -9.75 -21.72 -6.89
C GLY A 17 -9.59 -21.73 -8.42
N SER A 18 -8.56 -21.06 -8.95
CA SER A 18 -8.26 -21.10 -10.38
C SER A 18 -7.98 -22.53 -10.85
N LYS A 19 -8.59 -22.91 -11.98
CA LYS A 19 -8.40 -24.21 -12.66
C LYS A 19 -7.60 -24.08 -13.96
N GLY A 20 -6.74 -23.08 -14.06
CA GLY A 20 -5.97 -22.78 -15.27
C GLY A 20 -6.45 -21.55 -16.06
N SER A 21 -7.38 -20.79 -15.50
CA SER A 21 -7.76 -19.45 -15.95
C SER A 21 -7.89 -18.56 -14.72
N PRO A 22 -7.33 -17.35 -14.71
CA PRO A 22 -6.60 -16.65 -15.80
C PRO A 22 -5.19 -17.18 -16.09
N ARG A 23 -4.67 -16.95 -17.30
CA ARG A 23 -3.32 -17.33 -17.74
C ARG A 23 -2.44 -16.10 -17.90
N PHE A 24 -1.19 -16.20 -17.46
CA PHE A 24 -0.16 -15.17 -17.59
C PHE A 24 0.98 -15.76 -18.41
N ASP A 25 1.48 -15.00 -19.39
CA ASP A 25 2.70 -15.37 -20.11
C ASP A 25 3.96 -14.98 -19.31
N ALA A 26 5.13 -15.44 -19.77
CA ALA A 26 6.41 -15.14 -19.12
C ALA A 26 6.71 -13.62 -19.07
N GLY A 27 6.30 -12.88 -20.09
CA GLY A 27 6.49 -11.42 -20.16
C GLY A 27 5.59 -10.66 -19.18
N ALA A 28 4.41 -11.17 -18.88
CA ALA A 28 3.50 -10.62 -17.88
C ALA A 28 4.08 -10.79 -16.47
N PHE A 29 4.68 -11.95 -16.16
CA PHE A 29 5.35 -12.16 -14.88
C PHE A 29 6.57 -11.25 -14.70
N GLU A 30 7.39 -11.08 -15.75
CA GLU A 30 8.52 -10.15 -15.73
C GLU A 30 8.06 -8.71 -15.50
N ALA A 31 7.07 -8.23 -16.27
CA ALA A 31 6.53 -6.88 -16.10
C ALA A 31 5.84 -6.67 -14.74
N LEU A 32 5.19 -7.70 -14.19
CA LEU A 32 4.61 -7.63 -12.84
C LEU A 32 5.71 -7.50 -11.79
N PHE A 33 6.81 -8.22 -11.95
CA PHE A 33 7.97 -8.09 -11.06
C PHE A 33 8.59 -6.69 -11.15
N GLU A 34 8.84 -6.19 -12.36
CA GLU A 34 9.37 -4.83 -12.59
C GLU A 34 8.45 -3.75 -12.00
N ALA A 35 7.14 -3.83 -12.26
CA ALA A 35 6.17 -2.83 -11.81
C ALA A 35 5.94 -2.85 -10.29
N SER A 36 6.05 -4.02 -9.66
CA SER A 36 5.79 -4.20 -8.22
C SER A 36 7.05 -4.18 -7.34
N GLY A 37 8.24 -4.35 -7.93
CA GLY A 37 9.49 -4.58 -7.21
C GLY A 37 9.49 -5.89 -6.40
N GLY A 38 8.67 -6.87 -6.78
CA GLY A 38 8.53 -8.13 -6.05
C GLY A 38 7.78 -8.03 -4.71
N VAL A 39 7.18 -6.87 -4.39
CA VAL A 39 6.50 -6.68 -3.11
C VAL A 39 5.09 -7.28 -3.17
N PRO A 40 4.73 -8.28 -2.33
CA PRO A 40 3.45 -9.01 -2.40
C PRO A 40 2.20 -8.14 -2.45
N ARG A 41 2.20 -7.04 -1.69
CA ARG A 41 1.08 -6.10 -1.65
C ARG A 41 0.90 -5.34 -2.97
N ARG A 42 2.01 -4.93 -3.60
CA ARG A 42 2.00 -4.26 -4.91
C ARG A 42 1.60 -5.23 -5.99
N ILE A 43 2.15 -6.46 -5.96
CA ILE A 43 1.77 -7.54 -6.88
C ILE A 43 0.25 -7.73 -6.87
N ASN A 44 -0.36 -7.89 -5.68
CA ASN A 44 -1.81 -8.04 -5.58
C ASN A 44 -2.56 -6.85 -6.19
N ALA A 45 -2.16 -5.60 -5.92
CA ALA A 45 -2.83 -4.43 -6.48
C ALA A 45 -2.79 -4.39 -8.02
N HIS A 46 -1.63 -4.73 -8.62
CA HIS A 46 -1.52 -4.85 -10.07
C HIS A 46 -2.39 -6.00 -10.60
N CYS A 47 -2.33 -7.18 -9.99
CA CYS A 47 -3.14 -8.33 -10.39
C CYS A 47 -4.64 -8.05 -10.27
N ASP A 48 -5.11 -7.45 -9.18
CA ASP A 48 -6.54 -7.15 -8.97
C ASP A 48 -7.09 -6.27 -10.10
N ARG A 49 -6.34 -5.22 -10.48
CA ARG A 49 -6.71 -4.33 -11.59
C ARG A 49 -6.66 -5.04 -12.95
N LEU A 50 -5.62 -5.84 -13.18
CA LEU A 50 -5.45 -6.61 -14.41
C LEU A 50 -6.58 -7.63 -14.61
N LEU A 51 -6.94 -8.37 -13.55
CA LEU A 51 -8.01 -9.35 -13.57
C LEU A 51 -9.38 -8.70 -13.75
N LEU A 52 -9.61 -7.53 -13.15
CA LEU A 52 -10.83 -6.75 -13.37
C LEU A 52 -10.93 -6.27 -14.82
N ALA A 53 -9.85 -5.70 -15.37
CA ALA A 53 -9.81 -5.26 -16.77
C ALA A 53 -10.04 -6.44 -17.73
N GLY A 54 -9.42 -7.59 -17.48
CA GLY A 54 -9.66 -8.80 -18.25
C GLY A 54 -11.10 -9.27 -18.17
N PHE A 55 -11.71 -9.27 -16.98
CA PHE A 55 -13.12 -9.64 -16.81
C PHE A 55 -14.05 -8.72 -17.61
N LEU A 56 -13.84 -7.40 -17.57
CA LEU A 56 -14.65 -6.44 -18.32
C LEU A 56 -14.51 -6.59 -19.84
N ASN A 57 -13.32 -6.97 -20.31
CA ASN A 57 -13.02 -7.15 -21.73
C ASN A 57 -13.21 -8.59 -22.22
N GLY A 58 -13.69 -9.50 -21.37
CA GLY A 58 -13.82 -10.93 -21.70
C GLY A 58 -12.49 -11.64 -21.99
N LYS A 59 -11.37 -11.09 -21.49
CA LYS A 59 -10.00 -11.57 -21.72
C LYS A 59 -9.50 -12.33 -20.49
N SER A 60 -8.93 -13.52 -20.71
CA SER A 60 -8.42 -14.42 -19.67
C SER A 60 -6.95 -14.79 -19.83
N GLU A 61 -6.28 -14.24 -20.84
CA GLU A 61 -4.86 -14.39 -21.09
C GLU A 61 -4.19 -13.02 -21.00
N PHE A 62 -3.16 -12.89 -20.17
CA PHE A 62 -2.48 -11.62 -19.92
C PHE A 62 -1.03 -11.68 -20.39
N THR A 63 -0.64 -10.61 -21.08
CA THR A 63 0.68 -10.43 -21.70
C THR A 63 1.42 -9.26 -21.07
N ARG A 64 2.70 -9.09 -21.41
CA ARG A 64 3.52 -7.92 -20.99
C ARG A 64 2.79 -6.59 -21.21
N SER A 65 2.17 -6.39 -22.37
CA SER A 65 1.52 -5.11 -22.70
C SER A 65 0.33 -4.79 -21.78
N ASP A 66 -0.44 -5.80 -21.38
CA ASP A 66 -1.57 -5.64 -20.47
C ASP A 66 -1.10 -5.16 -19.09
N VAL A 67 0.03 -5.71 -18.62
CA VAL A 67 0.63 -5.35 -17.34
C VAL A 67 1.21 -3.94 -17.40
N GLU A 68 1.90 -3.58 -18.48
CA GLU A 68 2.47 -2.24 -18.65
C GLU A 68 1.39 -1.15 -18.72
N GLU A 69 0.27 -1.43 -19.38
CA GLU A 69 -0.89 -0.54 -19.43
C GLU A 69 -1.46 -0.31 -18.02
N VAL A 70 -1.77 -1.38 -17.29
CA VAL A 70 -2.28 -1.28 -15.92
C VAL A 70 -1.27 -0.63 -14.98
N ALA A 71 0.03 -0.92 -15.14
CA ALA A 71 1.08 -0.31 -14.34
C ALA A 71 1.26 1.19 -14.65
N ARG A 72 0.98 1.63 -15.87
CA ARG A 72 0.92 3.06 -16.23
C ARG A 72 -0.29 3.71 -15.58
N GLU A 73 -1.49 3.15 -15.73
CA GLU A 73 -2.70 3.68 -15.09
C GLU A 73 -2.54 3.85 -13.59
N LEU A 74 -2.02 2.82 -12.90
CA LEU A 74 -1.86 2.85 -11.45
C LEU A 74 -0.85 3.92 -10.99
N ARG A 75 0.18 4.19 -11.80
CA ARG A 75 1.14 5.28 -11.56
C ARG A 75 0.50 6.65 -11.78
N GLU A 76 -0.28 6.80 -12.85
CA GLU A 76 -1.00 8.03 -13.16
C GLU A 76 -2.05 8.36 -12.08
N GLU A 77 -2.80 7.36 -11.60
CA GLU A 77 -3.75 7.50 -10.48
C GLU A 77 -3.03 7.92 -9.20
N THR A 78 -1.87 7.32 -8.90
CA THR A 78 -1.06 7.68 -7.72
C THR A 78 -0.54 9.12 -7.81
N GLN A 79 -0.16 9.58 -9.00
CA GLN A 79 0.31 10.95 -9.24
C GLN A 79 -0.85 11.97 -9.26
N ALA A 80 -2.00 11.61 -9.82
CA ALA A 80 -3.21 12.44 -9.84
C ALA A 80 -3.85 12.58 -8.45
N THR A 81 -3.64 11.60 -7.57
CA THR A 81 -4.11 11.63 -6.17
C THR A 81 -3.09 12.28 -5.22
N ALA A 82 -1.97 12.82 -5.73
CA ALA A 82 -1.14 13.73 -4.95
C ALA A 82 -1.98 14.99 -4.63
N PRO A 83 -2.33 15.25 -3.37
CA PRO A 83 -3.36 16.22 -3.06
C PRO A 83 -2.85 17.64 -3.34
N ALA A 84 -3.48 18.30 -4.32
CA ALA A 84 -3.79 19.71 -4.13
C ALA A 84 -4.59 19.79 -2.82
N ALA A 85 -4.02 20.43 -1.81
CA ALA A 85 -4.64 20.65 -0.52
C ALA A 85 -6.01 21.33 -0.71
N VAL A 86 -7.09 20.58 -0.50
CA VAL A 86 -8.43 21.15 -0.30
C VAL A 86 -9.13 20.44 0.85
N ALA A 87 -9.57 21.28 1.78
CA ALA A 87 -10.28 20.96 2.99
C ALA A 87 -11.70 20.44 2.71
N GLY A 88 -12.25 19.65 3.64
CA GLY A 88 -13.68 19.37 3.75
C GLY A 88 -13.99 17.88 3.86
N GLY A 89 -14.45 17.44 5.04
CA GLY A 89 -14.71 16.04 5.35
C GLY A 89 -15.94 15.43 4.68
N VAL A 90 -16.01 14.10 4.62
CA VAL A 90 -16.86 13.23 5.47
C VAL A 90 -16.51 11.75 5.21
N ASP A 91 -16.80 10.92 6.21
CA ASP A 91 -16.61 9.48 6.34
C ASP A 91 -16.76 8.60 5.08
N ALA A 92 -15.85 7.64 4.92
CA ALA A 92 -16.19 6.21 5.02
C ALA A 92 -14.93 5.32 4.97
N ALA A 93 -14.98 4.29 5.81
CA ALA A 93 -13.97 3.25 5.98
C ALA A 93 -13.34 2.72 4.69
N GLN A 94 -12.01 2.64 4.67
CA GLN A 94 -11.28 1.37 4.52
C GLN A 94 -9.77 1.59 4.59
N SER A 95 -9.16 0.87 5.53
CA SER A 95 -7.88 0.17 5.38
C SER A 95 -6.89 0.72 4.33
N ALA A 96 -5.84 1.41 4.76
CA ALA A 96 -4.52 1.22 4.17
C ALA A 96 -3.44 1.92 4.98
N ALA A 97 -2.44 1.12 5.35
CA ALA A 97 -1.03 1.40 5.21
C ALA A 97 -0.55 2.83 5.48
N HIS A 98 0.30 2.91 6.50
CA HIS A 98 1.47 3.77 6.49
C HIS A 98 1.96 4.11 5.07
N PRO A 99 2.01 5.39 4.66
CA PRO A 99 3.18 5.84 3.94
C PRO A 99 4.23 6.07 5.02
N GLN A 100 5.00 5.02 5.28
CA GLN A 100 6.37 5.23 5.72
C GLN A 100 6.99 6.01 4.56
N LEU A 101 7.21 7.31 4.77
CA LEU A 101 8.22 8.05 4.02
C LEU A 101 9.56 7.44 4.44
N THR A 102 9.85 6.24 3.94
CA THR A 102 11.18 5.67 3.82
C THR A 102 11.47 5.80 2.33
N ASP A 103 12.18 6.87 1.99
CA ASP A 103 13.64 6.81 1.84
C ASP A 103 14.00 6.21 0.46
N SER A 104 14.70 7.05 -0.32
CA SER A 104 15.55 6.67 -1.46
C SER A 104 14.94 6.36 -2.84
N GLY A 105 13.74 6.84 -3.18
CA GLY A 105 13.13 6.53 -4.49
C GLY A 105 13.34 7.52 -5.65
N ILE A 106 13.23 8.83 -5.40
CA ILE A 106 13.23 9.84 -6.49
C ILE A 106 13.80 11.14 -5.94
N LEU A 107 14.95 11.54 -6.47
CA LEU A 107 15.34 12.88 -6.93
C LEU A 107 16.88 12.97 -6.92
N ASP A 108 17.51 12.59 -8.05
CA ASP A 108 18.90 12.93 -8.37
C ASP A 108 18.99 14.45 -8.63
N ILE A 109 18.76 15.25 -7.59
CA ILE A 109 18.92 16.69 -7.63
C ILE A 109 20.37 16.97 -7.24
N ASP A 110 21.14 17.46 -8.20
CA ASP A 110 22.50 17.97 -7.97
C ASP A 110 22.44 19.27 -7.14
N LEU A 111 22.40 19.11 -5.81
CA LEU A 111 22.39 20.22 -4.84
C LEU A 111 23.66 21.10 -4.90
N SER A 112 24.74 20.64 -5.56
CA SER A 112 25.99 21.41 -5.66
C SER A 112 25.84 22.70 -6.47
N ARG A 113 24.77 22.83 -7.26
CA ARG A 113 24.45 24.01 -8.08
C ARG A 113 23.54 25.02 -7.38
N VAL A 114 22.97 24.68 -6.22
CA VAL A 114 22.06 25.56 -5.50
C VAL A 114 22.89 26.48 -4.60
N ALA A 115 23.28 27.63 -5.13
CA ALA A 115 23.84 28.71 -4.32
C ALA A 115 22.69 29.38 -3.54
N LEU A 116 22.40 28.88 -2.33
CA LEU A 116 21.49 29.53 -1.40
C LEU A 116 22.21 30.70 -0.73
N ASP A 117 21.61 31.89 -0.76
CA ASP A 117 22.02 32.97 0.14
C ASP A 117 21.63 32.61 1.59
N GLY A 118 22.38 33.14 2.56
CA GLY A 118 22.19 32.79 3.98
C GLY A 118 20.77 33.05 4.50
N SER A 119 20.09 34.09 3.97
CA SER A 119 18.71 34.41 4.34
C SER A 119 17.72 33.35 3.83
N THR A 120 17.87 32.90 2.58
CA THR A 120 17.02 31.83 2.03
C THR A 120 17.27 30.49 2.71
N ALA A 121 18.53 30.18 3.08
CA ALA A 121 18.86 28.98 3.85
C ALA A 121 18.19 28.97 5.23
N ASP A 122 18.21 30.11 5.94
CA ASP A 122 17.55 30.25 7.24
C ASP A 122 16.02 30.14 7.14
N GLN A 123 15.42 30.74 6.10
CA GLN A 123 13.99 30.63 5.84
C GLN A 123 13.58 29.19 5.53
N ALA A 124 14.34 28.50 4.68
CA ALA A 124 14.10 27.09 4.36
C ALA A 124 14.23 26.20 5.60
N ALA A 125 15.26 26.41 6.44
CA ALA A 125 15.44 25.67 7.68
C ALA A 125 14.26 25.83 8.65
N ARG A 126 13.69 27.05 8.76
CA ARG A 126 12.49 27.31 9.58
C ARG A 126 11.26 26.58 9.07
N VAL A 127 11.01 26.61 7.76
CA VAL A 127 9.88 25.90 7.14
C VAL A 127 10.03 24.38 7.31
N ILE A 128 11.23 23.84 7.13
CA ILE A 128 11.50 22.42 7.34
C ILE A 128 11.26 22.02 8.81
N ALA A 129 11.70 22.85 9.76
CA ALA A 129 11.48 22.59 11.18
C ALA A 129 9.99 22.56 11.55
N ASP A 130 9.20 23.50 11.02
CA ASP A 130 7.76 23.58 11.24
C ASP A 130 7.02 22.37 10.64
N LEU A 131 7.34 22.02 9.39
CA LEU A 131 6.81 20.82 8.74
C LEU A 131 7.17 19.53 9.50
N LYS A 132 8.40 19.42 10.01
CA LYS A 132 8.85 18.27 10.80
C LYS A 132 8.11 18.16 12.13
N SER A 133 7.81 19.29 12.78
CA SER A 133 6.99 19.32 14.01
C SER A 133 5.58 18.79 13.72
N GLY A 134 4.92 19.33 12.70
CA GLY A 134 3.56 18.91 12.32
C GLY A 134 3.49 17.44 11.91
N GLN A 135 4.48 16.92 11.18
CA GLN A 135 4.55 15.49 10.86
C GLN A 135 4.69 14.60 12.09
N SER A 136 5.47 15.04 13.08
CA SER A 136 5.68 14.29 14.32
C SER A 136 4.39 14.22 15.15
N GLU A 137 3.68 15.33 15.28
CA GLU A 137 2.37 15.40 15.93
C GLU A 137 1.33 14.53 15.23
N GLN A 138 1.26 14.57 13.89
CA GLN A 138 0.37 13.70 13.11
C GLN A 138 0.69 12.20 13.32
N ARG A 139 1.97 11.85 13.44
CA ARG A 139 2.39 10.47 13.73
C ARG A 139 1.96 10.03 15.12
N LEU A 140 2.11 10.88 16.14
CA LEU A 140 1.65 10.63 17.51
C LEU A 140 0.14 10.38 17.56
N ILE A 141 -0.66 11.25 16.95
CA ILE A 141 -2.13 11.10 16.91
C ILE A 141 -2.55 9.78 16.24
N ARG A 142 -1.85 9.36 15.17
CA ARG A 142 -2.13 8.06 14.53
C ARG A 142 -1.80 6.89 15.45
N ILE A 143 -0.68 6.95 16.16
CA ILE A 143 -0.27 5.92 17.12
C ILE A 143 -1.31 5.82 18.25
N GLU A 144 -1.70 6.94 18.86
CA GLU A 144 -2.73 6.98 19.91
C GLU A 144 -4.05 6.34 19.45
N ARG A 145 -4.53 6.70 18.26
CA ARG A 145 -5.74 6.10 17.69
C ARG A 145 -5.59 4.60 17.46
N SER A 146 -4.42 4.14 17.01
CA SER A 146 -4.16 2.72 16.82
C SER A 146 -4.06 1.94 18.14
N MET A 147 -3.48 2.57 19.17
CA MET A 147 -3.34 2.03 20.52
C MET A 147 -4.71 1.84 21.16
N PHE A 148 -5.58 2.85 21.10
CA PHE A 148 -6.94 2.75 21.64
C PHE A 148 -7.76 1.61 21.01
N ARG A 149 -7.64 1.40 19.69
CA ARG A 149 -8.28 0.26 19.02
C ARG A 149 -7.72 -1.08 19.51
N LEU A 150 -6.41 -1.16 19.70
CA LEU A 150 -5.76 -2.38 20.16
C LEU A 150 -6.17 -2.72 21.59
N GLU A 151 -6.21 -1.73 22.49
CA GLU A 151 -6.70 -1.90 23.86
C GLU A 151 -8.14 -2.40 23.88
N ARG A 152 -9.02 -1.81 23.04
CA ARG A 152 -10.41 -2.24 22.93
C ARG A 152 -10.55 -3.67 22.40
N ASN A 153 -9.76 -4.05 21.39
CA ASN A 153 -9.75 -5.41 20.87
C ASN A 153 -9.25 -6.42 21.91
N ASN A 154 -8.17 -6.10 22.61
CA ASN A 154 -7.62 -6.96 23.66
C ASN A 154 -8.62 -7.14 24.81
N ALA A 155 -9.31 -6.07 25.24
CA ALA A 155 -10.35 -6.15 26.25
C ALA A 155 -11.54 -7.03 25.81
N ALA A 156 -11.96 -6.91 24.55
CA ALA A 156 -13.03 -7.76 24.00
C ALA A 156 -12.62 -9.24 23.95
N ILE A 157 -11.39 -9.54 23.53
CA ILE A 157 -10.85 -10.91 23.52
C ILE A 157 -10.81 -11.48 24.95
N LEU A 158 -10.30 -10.72 25.92
CA LEU A 158 -10.28 -11.15 27.32
C LEU A 158 -11.68 -11.44 27.86
N SER A 159 -12.65 -10.58 27.56
CA SER A 159 -14.05 -10.81 27.95
C SER A 159 -14.63 -12.09 27.34
N LEU A 160 -14.35 -12.34 26.06
CA LEU A 160 -14.82 -13.53 25.36
C LEU A 160 -14.15 -14.81 25.89
N LEU A 161 -12.85 -14.76 26.19
CA LEU A 161 -12.14 -15.86 26.84
C LEU A 161 -12.70 -16.15 28.23
N GLN A 162 -13.00 -15.12 29.03
CA GLN A 162 -13.62 -15.29 30.35
C GLN A 162 -14.98 -15.98 30.25
N GLN A 163 -15.83 -15.55 29.31
CA GLN A 163 -17.12 -16.19 29.06
C GLN A 163 -16.98 -17.67 28.65
N LEU A 164 -16.00 -18.00 27.81
CA LEU A 164 -15.74 -19.38 27.41
C LEU A 164 -15.25 -20.24 28.59
N VAL A 165 -14.36 -19.70 29.42
CA VAL A 165 -13.87 -20.40 30.63
C VAL A 165 -15.02 -20.66 31.60
N ASP A 166 -15.87 -19.66 31.84
CA ASP A 166 -17.03 -19.79 32.71
C ASP A 166 -18.03 -20.81 32.16
N ALA A 167 -18.29 -20.80 30.86
CA ALA A 167 -19.16 -21.78 30.19
C ALA A 167 -18.62 -23.23 30.29
N VAL A 168 -17.29 -23.41 30.23
CA VAL A 168 -16.66 -24.73 30.42
C VAL A 168 -16.74 -25.17 31.88
N ARG A 169 -16.53 -24.25 32.85
CA ARG A 169 -16.64 -24.56 34.28
C ARG A 169 -18.05 -24.93 34.71
N VAL A 170 -19.09 -24.33 34.14
CA VAL A 170 -20.50 -24.65 34.45
C VAL A 170 -20.91 -26.03 33.89
N LYS A 171 -20.18 -26.57 32.93
CA LYS A 171 -20.50 -27.84 32.25
C LYS A 171 -19.80 -29.07 32.86
N GLN A 172 -18.90 -28.88 33.83
CA GLN A 172 -18.29 -29.93 34.65
C GLN A 172 -19.00 -30.05 36.00
#